data_AF-A0A0D0D780-F1
#
_entry.id   AF-A0A0D0D780-F1
#
_cell.length_a   1.000
_cell.length_b   1.000
_cell.length_c   1.000
_cell.angle_alpha   90.00
_cell.angle_beta   90.00
_cell.angle_gamma   90.00
#
_symmetry.space_group_name_H-M   'P 1'
#
loop_
_entity.id
_entity.type
_entity.pdbx_description
1 polymer ?
#
loop_
_entity_poly.entity_id
_entity_poly.type
_entity_poly.pdbx_seq_one_letter_code
_entity_poly.pdbx_strand_id
1 'polypeptide(L)'
;MDVEGNTGTATVTVEKLAQAAASCTGLKIHIPACRPAPQLITMEKEVMESISQLKACNRIFGELLTLDQFLEPSEEAEIGDSLEFEGGDETIVAVVSWEMAERKGEVIEVEESDDNDDAEPEISRMDTLNLCQQLEAACLQHGEVSSPVSLDLMRNIQLFRAHLRREELLHAQQTTLHSFFTQ
;
A
#
# COMPACT_ATOMS: atom_id res chain seq x y z
N MET A 1 -11.90 8.61 -86.44
CA MET A 1 -10.90 9.19 -85.53
C MET A 1 -11.64 10.28 -84.78
N ASP A 2 -12.23 9.98 -83.63
CA ASP A 2 -13.05 10.94 -82.86
C ASP A 2 -12.70 10.80 -81.37
N VAL A 3 -11.49 11.25 -81.00
CA VAL A 3 -11.00 11.21 -79.60
C VAL A 3 -10.93 12.62 -79.00
N GLU A 4 -11.05 13.67 -79.82
CA GLU A 4 -10.95 15.08 -79.39
C GLU A 4 -12.23 15.66 -78.77
N GLY A 5 -13.39 15.02 -78.95
CA GLY A 5 -14.66 15.47 -78.36
C GLY A 5 -14.86 15.09 -76.89
N ASN A 6 -14.16 14.07 -76.40
CA ASN A 6 -14.32 13.55 -75.04
C ASN A 6 -13.50 14.30 -73.99
N THR A 7 -12.43 14.98 -74.41
CA THR A 7 -11.60 15.78 -73.49
C THR A 7 -12.32 17.05 -73.05
N GLY A 8 -13.02 17.72 -73.98
CA GLY A 8 -13.79 18.94 -73.67
C GLY A 8 -15.01 18.67 -72.77
N THR A 9 -15.64 17.51 -72.89
CA THR A 9 -16.74 17.13 -71.98
C THR A 9 -16.20 16.74 -70.61
N ALA A 10 -15.06 16.05 -70.54
CA ALA A 10 -14.40 15.72 -69.28
C ALA A 10 -13.99 16.98 -68.49
N THR A 11 -13.38 17.96 -69.14
CA THR A 11 -12.96 19.20 -68.45
C THR A 11 -14.15 19.97 -67.88
N VAL A 12 -15.25 20.08 -68.63
CA VAL A 12 -16.49 20.71 -68.16
C VAL A 12 -17.10 19.96 -66.96
N THR A 13 -17.03 18.63 -66.95
CA THR A 13 -17.53 17.85 -65.79
C THR A 13 -16.66 18.02 -64.55
N VAL A 14 -15.34 18.10 -64.70
CA VAL A 14 -14.40 18.32 -63.59
C VAL A 14 -14.58 19.73 -63.01
N GLU A 15 -14.78 20.74 -63.86
CA GLU A 15 -14.98 22.12 -63.42
C GLU A 15 -16.31 22.29 -62.65
N LYS A 16 -17.39 21.64 -63.12
CA LYS A 16 -18.66 21.57 -62.38
C LYS A 16 -18.50 20.89 -61.02
N LEU A 17 -17.71 19.82 -60.93
CA LEU A 17 -17.43 19.13 -59.67
C LEU A 17 -16.63 20.01 -58.71
N ALA A 18 -15.61 20.71 -59.22
CA ALA A 18 -14.81 21.64 -58.44
C ALA A 18 -15.64 22.80 -57.89
N GLN A 19 -16.56 23.33 -58.69
CA GLN A 19 -17.47 24.40 -58.28
C GLN A 19 -18.48 23.93 -57.22
N ALA A 20 -19.00 22.70 -57.36
CA ALA A 20 -19.82 22.07 -56.34
C ALA A 20 -19.05 21.87 -55.02
N ALA A 21 -17.82 21.36 -55.08
CA ALA A 21 -16.96 21.16 -53.92
C ALA A 21 -16.60 22.48 -53.21
N ALA A 22 -16.33 23.55 -53.96
CA ALA A 22 -16.04 24.87 -53.41
C ALA A 22 -17.24 25.50 -52.69
N SER A 23 -18.47 25.12 -53.06
CA SER A 23 -19.69 25.59 -52.39
C SER A 23 -20.06 24.81 -51.12
N CYS A 24 -19.46 23.64 -50.89
CA CYS A 24 -19.71 22.84 -49.70
C CYS A 24 -18.78 23.29 -48.57
N THR A 25 -19.23 24.24 -47.73
CA THR A 25 -18.52 24.67 -46.53
C THR A 25 -18.59 23.60 -45.43
N GLY A 26 -17.75 22.58 -45.58
CA GLY A 26 -17.47 21.57 -44.56
C GLY A 26 -18.32 20.31 -44.69
N LEU A 27 -17.64 19.18 -44.84
CA LEU A 27 -18.22 17.86 -44.59
C LEU A 27 -18.52 17.74 -43.09
N LYS A 28 -19.78 17.88 -42.70
CA LYS A 28 -20.24 17.53 -41.34
C LYS A 28 -20.39 16.01 -41.27
N ILE A 29 -19.32 15.33 -40.90
CA ILE A 29 -19.36 13.91 -40.54
C ILE A 29 -20.05 13.82 -39.18
N HIS A 30 -21.32 13.43 -39.18
CA HIS A 30 -22.00 13.03 -37.95
C HIS A 30 -21.52 11.64 -37.57
N ILE A 31 -20.53 11.58 -36.67
CA ILE A 31 -20.16 10.33 -36.01
C ILE A 31 -21.25 10.05 -34.96
N PRO A 32 -22.04 8.97 -35.09
CA PRO A 32 -22.98 8.60 -34.06
C PRO A 32 -22.22 8.35 -32.76
N ALA A 33 -22.74 8.85 -31.63
CA ALA A 33 -22.14 8.57 -30.32
C ALA A 33 -21.96 7.06 -30.17
N CYS A 34 -20.71 6.61 -30.15
CA CYS A 34 -20.37 5.20 -30.10
C CYS A 34 -20.85 4.69 -28.75
N ARG A 35 -21.89 3.85 -28.74
CA ARG A 35 -22.36 3.24 -27.50
C ARG A 35 -21.23 2.36 -26.97
N PRO A 36 -20.83 2.50 -25.69
CA PRO A 36 -19.79 1.67 -25.13
C PRO A 36 -20.18 0.20 -25.32
N ALA A 37 -19.24 -0.60 -25.81
CA ALA A 37 -19.49 -2.02 -26.02
C ALA A 37 -19.91 -2.63 -24.67
N PRO A 38 -20.90 -3.54 -24.63
CA PRO A 38 -21.36 -4.13 -23.37
C PRO A 38 -20.21 -4.82 -22.61
N GLN A 39 -19.19 -5.31 -23.33
CA GLN A 39 -17.96 -5.86 -22.76
C GLN A 39 -17.17 -4.83 -21.95
N LEU A 40 -17.05 -3.59 -22.43
CA LEU A 40 -16.36 -2.50 -21.73
C LEU A 40 -17.06 -2.15 -20.41
N ILE A 41 -18.40 -2.08 -20.42
CA ILE A 41 -19.18 -1.79 -19.20
C ILE A 41 -18.99 -2.90 -18.16
N THR A 42 -18.93 -4.15 -18.61
CA THR A 42 -18.76 -5.31 -17.72
C THR A 42 -17.36 -5.29 -17.09
N MET A 43 -16.34 -5.02 -17.90
CA MET A 43 -14.95 -4.98 -17.49
C MET A 43 -14.66 -3.77 -16.57
N GLU A 44 -15.24 -2.60 -16.85
CA GLU A 44 -15.17 -1.44 -15.98
C GLU A 44 -15.75 -1.74 -14.58
N LYS A 45 -16.87 -2.46 -14.53
CA LYS A 45 -17.48 -2.87 -13.27
C LYS A 45 -16.60 -3.87 -12.50
N GLU A 46 -16.00 -4.85 -13.17
CA GLU A 46 -15.08 -5.81 -12.54
C GLU A 46 -13.83 -5.12 -11.97
N VAL A 47 -13.28 -4.13 -12.68
CA VAL A 47 -12.14 -3.35 -12.20
C VAL A 47 -12.53 -2.51 -10.97
N MET A 48 -13.68 -1.83 -11.02
CA MET A 48 -14.18 -1.04 -9.90
C MET A 48 -14.45 -1.91 -8.65
N GLU A 49 -14.99 -3.11 -8.85
CA GLU A 49 -15.21 -4.08 -7.78
C GLU A 49 -13.88 -4.55 -7.17
N SER A 50 -12.87 -4.83 -8.00
CA SER A 50 -11.52 -5.21 -7.54
C SER A 50 -10.85 -4.09 -6.72
N ILE A 51 -10.96 -2.84 -7.16
CA ILE A 51 -10.46 -1.66 -6.44
C ILE A 51 -11.16 -1.53 -5.07
N SER A 52 -12.48 -1.74 -5.03
CA SER A 52 -13.25 -1.70 -3.79
C SER A 52 -12.83 -2.78 -2.79
N GLN A 53 -12.55 -3.99 -3.27
CA GLN A 53 -12.07 -5.10 -2.44
C GLN A 53 -10.66 -4.83 -1.89
N LEU A 54 -9.75 -4.31 -2.71
CA LEU A 54 -8.40 -3.93 -2.28
C LEU A 54 -8.43 -2.90 -1.14
N LYS A 55 -9.35 -1.94 -1.21
CA LYS A 55 -9.58 -0.97 -0.14
C LYS A 55 -10.14 -1.61 1.13
N ALA A 56 -11.13 -2.48 1.01
CA ALA A 56 -11.70 -3.20 2.16
C ALA A 56 -10.66 -4.07 2.89
N CYS A 57 -9.68 -4.60 2.15
CA CYS A 57 -8.56 -5.35 2.71
C CYS A 57 -7.46 -4.48 3.37
N ASN A 58 -7.69 -3.17 3.58
CA ASN A 58 -6.76 -2.24 4.25
C ASN A 58 -5.34 -2.18 3.65
N ARG A 59 -5.18 -2.46 2.34
CA ARG A 59 -3.89 -2.33 1.64
C ARG A 59 -3.69 -0.99 0.92
N ILE A 60 -4.68 -0.11 0.96
CA ILE A 60 -4.60 1.23 0.35
C ILE A 60 -5.15 2.24 1.36
N PHE A 61 -4.27 3.08 1.90
CA PHE A 61 -4.66 4.21 2.75
C PHE A 61 -4.93 5.44 1.86
N GLY A 62 -6.04 6.15 2.07
CA GLY A 62 -6.34 7.42 1.36
C GLY A 62 -7.61 7.42 0.49
N GLU A 63 -7.72 8.45 -0.35
CA GLU A 63 -8.81 8.64 -1.32
C GLU A 63 -8.73 7.57 -2.43
N LEU A 64 -9.90 7.16 -2.95
CA LEU A 64 -9.98 6.13 -4.00
C LEU A 64 -9.37 6.68 -5.30
N LEU A 65 -8.38 5.98 -5.86
CA LEU A 65 -7.94 6.27 -7.22
C LEU A 65 -9.11 6.11 -8.19
N THR A 66 -9.26 7.07 -9.10
CA THR A 66 -10.20 6.95 -10.22
C THR A 66 -9.70 5.91 -11.22
N LEU A 67 -10.60 5.40 -12.08
CA LEU A 67 -10.22 4.45 -13.13
C LEU A 67 -9.12 5.02 -14.03
N ASP A 68 -9.22 6.31 -14.38
CA ASP A 68 -8.23 6.99 -15.21
C ASP A 68 -6.86 7.04 -14.51
N GLN A 69 -6.82 7.33 -13.20
CA GLN A 69 -5.56 7.31 -12.42
C GLN A 69 -4.99 5.91 -12.25
N PHE A 70 -5.83 4.87 -12.30
CA PHE A 70 -5.38 3.48 -12.23
C PHE A 70 -4.82 2.99 -13.56
N LEU A 71 -5.47 3.36 -14.68
CA LEU A 71 -5.04 3.01 -16.03
C LEU A 71 -3.84 3.83 -16.49
N GLU A 72 -3.75 5.07 -16.02
CA GLU A 72 -2.68 6.01 -16.30
C GLU A 72 -2.12 6.53 -14.97
N PRO A 73 -1.35 5.70 -14.25
CA PRO A 73 -0.72 6.11 -13.01
C PRO A 73 0.20 7.30 -13.29
N SER A 74 0.17 8.28 -12.38
CA SER A 74 1.15 9.37 -12.42
C SER A 74 2.56 8.77 -12.36
N GLU A 75 3.46 9.33 -13.16
CA GLU A 75 4.88 8.97 -13.11
C GLU A 75 5.37 9.02 -11.66
N GLU A 76 6.04 7.95 -11.23
CA GLU A 76 6.57 7.84 -9.87
C GLU A 76 7.47 9.06 -9.64
N ALA A 77 7.14 9.86 -8.63
CA ALA A 77 8.02 10.94 -8.24
C ALA A 77 9.36 10.33 -7.83
N GLU A 78 10.45 10.79 -8.44
CA GLU A 78 11.80 10.44 -8.00
C GLU A 78 11.92 10.88 -6.54
N ILE A 79 11.87 9.91 -5.64
CA ILE A 79 12.14 10.15 -4.24
C ILE A 79 13.63 10.45 -4.18
N GLY A 80 13.99 11.72 -3.99
CA GLY A 80 15.39 12.10 -3.85
C GLY A 80 16.08 11.30 -2.75
N ASP A 81 17.42 11.32 -2.73
CA ASP A 81 18.28 10.62 -1.77
C ASP A 81 18.00 10.94 -0.27
N SER A 82 16.99 11.74 0.02
CA SER A 82 16.65 12.28 1.34
C SER A 82 15.81 11.33 2.21
N LEU A 83 15.55 10.09 1.79
CA LEU A 83 15.04 9.05 2.70
C LEU A 83 16.20 8.50 3.55
N GLU A 84 16.93 9.39 4.22
CA GLU A 84 17.94 9.01 5.19
C GLU A 84 17.19 8.39 6.38
N PHE A 85 17.36 7.08 6.56
CA PHE A 85 16.88 6.38 7.74
C PHE A 85 17.44 7.09 8.98
N GLU A 86 16.58 7.47 9.94
CA GLU A 86 17.00 8.16 11.14
C GLU A 86 17.90 7.21 11.98
N GLY A 87 19.20 7.50 11.98
CA GLY A 87 20.25 6.63 12.54
C GLY A 87 21.23 6.05 11.50
N GLY A 88 20.89 6.13 10.21
CA GLY A 88 21.72 5.73 9.08
C GLY A 88 22.18 4.27 9.11
N ASP A 89 23.16 3.97 8.26
CA ASP A 89 23.76 2.64 8.15
C ASP A 89 24.49 2.22 9.43
N GLU A 90 25.02 3.19 10.19
CA GLU A 90 25.73 2.93 11.45
C GLU A 90 24.82 2.25 12.49
N THR A 91 23.56 2.68 12.59
CA THR A 91 22.59 2.05 13.50
C THR A 91 22.25 0.63 13.06
N ILE A 92 22.15 0.40 11.75
CA ILE A 92 21.90 -0.94 11.19
C ILE A 92 23.10 -1.85 11.50
N VAL A 93 24.33 -1.38 11.27
CA VAL A 93 25.55 -2.14 11.58
C VAL A 93 25.67 -2.43 13.07
N ALA A 94 25.33 -1.49 13.93
CA ALA A 94 25.35 -1.68 15.38
C ALA A 94 24.38 -2.79 15.83
N VAL A 95 23.15 -2.79 15.32
CA VAL A 95 22.15 -3.83 15.63
C VAL A 95 22.60 -5.19 15.10
N VAL A 96 23.07 -5.26 13.85
CA VAL A 96 23.50 -6.52 13.23
C VAL A 96 24.73 -7.09 13.96
N SER A 97 25.70 -6.24 14.31
CA SER A 97 26.90 -6.68 15.04
C SER A 97 26.57 -7.18 16.44
N TRP A 98 25.64 -6.53 17.14
CA TRP A 98 25.14 -6.98 18.43
C TRP A 98 24.44 -8.34 18.33
N GLU A 99 23.51 -8.51 17.38
CA GLU A 99 22.80 -9.79 17.16
C GLU A 99 23.78 -10.93 16.78
N MET A 100 24.82 -10.62 15.99
CA MET A 100 25.86 -11.58 15.65
C MET A 100 26.75 -11.96 16.85
N ALA A 101 27.03 -11.02 17.75
CA ALA A 101 27.81 -11.28 18.97
C ALA A 101 26.99 -12.10 19.98
N GLU A 102 25.69 -11.83 20.11
CA GLU A 102 24.74 -12.61 20.91
C GLU A 102 24.66 -14.06 20.42
N ARG A 103 24.47 -14.27 19.11
CA ARG A 103 24.43 -15.63 18.51
C ARG A 103 25.73 -16.41 18.70
N LYS A 104 26.87 -15.72 18.78
CA LYS A 104 28.19 -16.35 19.01
C LYS A 104 28.48 -16.59 20.50
N GLY A 105 27.63 -16.13 21.41
CA GLY A 105 27.87 -16.21 22.86
C GLY A 105 29.01 -15.33 23.34
N GLU A 106 29.38 -14.29 22.58
CA GLU A 106 30.41 -13.30 22.97
C GLU A 106 29.84 -12.20 23.88
N VAL A 107 28.52 -12.09 23.98
CA VAL A 107 27.85 -11.24 24.96
C VAL A 107 27.64 -12.07 26.23
N ILE A 108 28.57 -11.92 27.18
CA ILE A 108 28.40 -12.47 28.52
C ILE A 108 27.45 -11.52 29.25
N GLU A 109 26.21 -11.96 29.47
CA GLU A 109 25.35 -11.38 30.48
C GLU A 109 26.07 -11.53 31.82
N VAL A 110 26.54 -10.42 32.38
CA VAL A 110 27.08 -10.42 33.74
C VAL A 110 25.85 -10.48 34.64
N GLU A 111 25.44 -11.69 35.01
CA GLU A 111 24.57 -11.90 36.16
C GLU A 111 25.30 -11.32 37.38
N GLU A 112 24.85 -10.15 37.84
CA GLU A 112 25.20 -9.67 39.16
C GLU A 112 24.66 -10.70 40.15
N SER A 113 25.58 -11.51 40.68
CA SER A 113 25.33 -12.44 41.77
C SER A 113 24.81 -11.69 43.00
N ASP A 114 23.50 -11.55 43.11
CA ASP A 114 22.81 -11.19 44.33
C ASP A 114 22.19 -12.47 44.91
N ASP A 115 22.88 -13.06 45.88
CA ASP A 115 22.32 -14.04 46.82
C ASP A 115 21.24 -13.31 47.64
N ASN A 116 20.04 -13.15 47.08
CA ASN A 116 18.82 -12.83 47.81
C ASN A 116 17.67 -13.67 47.24
N ASP A 117 17.32 -14.71 48.01
CA ASP A 117 16.07 -15.48 47.91
C ASP A 117 14.84 -14.59 48.24
N ASP A 118 14.66 -13.49 47.54
CA ASP A 118 13.35 -12.86 47.37
C ASP A 118 12.95 -13.14 45.93
N ALA A 119 12.24 -14.25 45.74
CA ALA A 119 11.55 -14.54 44.48
C ALA A 119 10.51 -13.43 44.27
N GLU A 120 10.91 -12.33 43.62
CA GLU A 120 9.98 -11.38 43.06
C GLU A 120 9.00 -12.18 42.19
N PRO A 121 7.68 -11.89 42.26
CA PRO A 121 6.74 -12.55 41.38
C PRO A 121 7.08 -12.15 39.94
N GLU A 122 7.81 -13.02 39.24
CA GLU A 122 8.07 -12.88 37.81
C GLU A 122 6.71 -12.85 37.10
N ILE A 123 6.30 -11.66 36.66
CA ILE A 123 5.10 -11.49 35.86
C ILE A 123 5.37 -12.19 34.53
N SER A 124 4.61 -13.23 34.23
CA SER A 124 4.74 -13.94 32.96
C SER A 124 4.56 -12.97 31.80
N ARG A 125 5.27 -13.19 30.70
CA ARG A 125 5.12 -12.40 29.47
C ARG A 125 3.67 -12.28 28.99
N MET A 126 2.90 -13.35 29.16
CA MET A 126 1.46 -13.36 28.85
C MET A 126 0.67 -12.44 29.79
N ASP A 127 1.03 -12.41 31.07
CA ASP A 127 0.41 -11.54 32.07
C ASP A 127 0.75 -10.07 31.80
N THR A 128 1.97 -9.78 31.36
CA THR A 128 2.36 -8.43 30.93
C THR A 128 1.54 -7.95 29.72
N LEU A 129 1.32 -8.81 28.72
CA LEU A 129 0.45 -8.49 27.58
C LEU A 129 -1.00 -8.23 28.01
N ASN A 130 -1.52 -9.04 28.92
CA ASN A 130 -2.85 -8.86 29.50
C ASN A 130 -2.95 -7.53 30.26
N LEU A 131 -1.92 -7.18 31.02
CA LEU A 131 -1.85 -5.93 31.77
C LEU A 131 -1.84 -4.72 30.83
N CYS A 132 -1.06 -4.75 29.74
CA CYS A 132 -1.08 -3.69 28.73
C CYS A 132 -2.48 -3.50 28.15
N GLN A 133 -3.19 -4.58 27.84
CA GLN A 133 -4.56 -4.52 27.32
C GLN A 133 -5.54 -3.92 28.33
N GLN A 134 -5.42 -4.28 29.61
CA GLN A 134 -6.25 -3.71 30.68
C GLN A 134 -5.95 -2.23 30.88
N LEU A 135 -4.68 -1.82 30.85
CA LEU A 135 -4.28 -0.42 30.98
C LEU A 135 -4.75 0.42 29.79
N GLU A 136 -4.69 -0.10 28.56
CA GLU A 136 -5.28 0.57 27.39
C GLU A 136 -6.78 0.78 27.56
N ALA A 137 -7.52 -0.25 27.99
CA ALA A 137 -8.95 -0.15 28.23
C ALA A 137 -9.28 0.87 29.35
N ALA A 138 -8.49 0.87 30.43
CA ALA A 138 -8.63 1.84 31.52
C ALA A 138 -8.34 3.28 31.03
N CYS A 139 -7.33 3.47 30.18
CA CYS A 139 -7.04 4.77 29.58
C CYS A 139 -8.20 5.26 28.69
N LEU A 140 -8.88 4.37 27.97
CA LEU A 140 -10.05 4.73 27.18
C LEU A 140 -11.30 5.04 28.02
N GLN A 141 -11.46 4.35 29.15
CA GLN A 141 -12.64 4.51 30.03
C GLN A 141 -12.52 5.66 31.01
N HIS A 142 -11.30 5.95 31.48
CA HIS A 142 -11.03 6.91 32.55
C HIS A 142 -10.10 8.05 32.13
N GLY A 143 -9.39 7.90 31.02
CA GLY A 143 -8.53 8.95 30.49
C GLY A 143 -9.36 10.08 29.90
N GLU A 144 -8.89 11.29 30.11
CA GLU A 144 -9.48 12.46 29.48
C GLU A 144 -9.01 12.51 28.01
N VAL A 145 -9.95 12.41 27.07
CA VAL A 145 -9.69 12.27 25.62
C VAL A 145 -8.81 13.40 25.05
N SER A 146 -8.84 14.57 25.68
CA SER A 146 -8.07 15.74 25.26
C SER A 146 -6.78 15.95 26.07
N SER A 147 -6.53 15.13 27.09
CA SER A 147 -5.35 15.28 27.93
C SER A 147 -4.12 14.67 27.24
N PRO A 148 -3.05 15.46 27.01
CA PRO A 148 -1.83 14.96 26.36
C PRO A 148 -1.22 13.79 27.13
N VAL A 149 -1.31 13.82 28.47
CA VAL A 149 -0.80 12.75 29.35
C VAL A 149 -1.52 11.42 29.10
N SER A 150 -2.84 11.45 28.91
CA SER A 150 -3.62 10.22 28.65
C SER A 150 -3.32 9.63 27.27
N LEU A 151 -3.13 10.49 26.28
CA LEU A 151 -2.77 10.10 24.91
C LEU A 151 -1.34 9.52 24.85
N ASP A 152 -0.38 10.19 25.50
CA ASP A 152 1.01 9.74 25.56
C ASP A 152 1.13 8.40 26.29
N LEU A 153 0.42 8.24 27.42
CA LEU A 153 0.37 6.97 28.14
C LEU A 153 -0.19 5.85 27.26
N MET A 154 -1.33 6.08 26.60
CA MET A 154 -1.94 5.10 25.70
C MET A 154 -1.01 4.72 24.55
N ARG A 155 -0.33 5.71 23.94
CA ARG A 155 0.65 5.48 22.87
C ARG A 155 1.81 4.61 23.38
N ASN A 156 2.35 4.92 24.54
CA ASN A 156 3.47 4.16 25.12
C ASN A 156 3.06 2.71 25.45
N ILE A 157 1.87 2.48 25.98
CA ILE A 157 1.38 1.12 26.26
C ILE A 157 1.24 0.33 24.95
N GLN A 158 0.70 0.95 23.90
CA GLN A 158 0.57 0.29 22.59
C GLN A 158 1.93 -0.07 21.98
N LEU A 159 2.90 0.85 22.04
CA LEU A 159 4.27 0.61 21.56
C LEU A 159 4.93 -0.53 22.34
N PHE A 160 4.80 -0.53 23.67
CA PHE A 160 5.35 -1.57 24.51
C PHE A 160 4.69 -2.93 24.24
N ARG A 161 3.37 -2.99 24.06
CA ARG A 161 2.66 -4.22 23.67
C ARG A 161 3.13 -4.74 22.31
N ALA A 162 3.34 -3.84 21.34
CA ALA A 162 3.85 -4.22 20.02
C ALA A 162 5.27 -4.81 20.12
N HIS A 163 6.13 -4.20 20.95
CA HIS A 163 7.46 -4.73 21.25
C HIS A 163 7.38 -6.14 21.84
N LEU A 164 6.54 -6.34 22.86
CA LEU A 164 6.36 -7.64 23.49
C LEU A 164 5.88 -8.72 22.51
N ARG A 165 4.95 -8.38 21.61
CA ARG A 165 4.49 -9.30 20.55
C ARG A 165 5.57 -9.61 19.53
N ARG A 166 6.36 -8.63 19.14
CA ARG A 166 7.47 -8.84 18.20
C ARG A 166 8.48 -9.82 18.76
N GLU A 167 8.91 -9.60 20.00
CA GLU A 167 9.82 -10.52 20.67
C GLU A 167 9.21 -11.92 20.88
N GLU A 168 7.91 -12.04 21.18
CA GLU A 168 7.24 -13.34 21.25
C GLU A 168 7.35 -14.10 19.92
N LEU A 169 7.19 -13.39 18.79
CA LEU A 169 7.35 -13.97 17.46
C LEU A 169 8.81 -14.30 17.11
N LEU A 170 9.77 -13.50 17.56
CA LEU A 170 11.20 -13.76 17.34
C LEU A 170 11.67 -15.00 18.09
N HIS A 171 11.15 -15.22 19.30
CA HIS A 171 11.48 -16.38 20.13
C HIS A 171 10.53 -17.57 19.92
N ALA A 172 9.53 -17.44 19.04
CA ALA A 172 8.63 -18.53 18.70
C ALA A 172 9.42 -19.62 17.96
N GLN A 173 9.58 -20.77 18.61
CA GLN A 173 10.16 -21.93 17.93
C GLN A 173 9.21 -22.40 16.82
N GLN A 174 9.74 -22.48 15.60
CA GLN A 174 9.01 -23.04 14.47
C GLN A 174 8.66 -24.50 14.77
N THR A 175 7.36 -24.78 14.93
CA THR A 175 6.88 -26.15 15.05
C THR A 175 7.07 -26.84 13.70
N THR A 176 7.89 -27.89 13.68
CA THR A 176 8.07 -28.69 12.47
C THR A 176 6.81 -29.50 12.19
N LEU A 177 6.45 -29.71 10.91
CA LEU A 177 5.25 -30.45 10.52
C LEU A 177 5.10 -31.82 11.22
N HIS A 178 6.21 -32.45 11.58
CA HIS A 178 6.22 -33.72 12.30
C HIS A 178 5.53 -33.66 13.68
N SER A 179 5.55 -32.52 14.39
CA SER A 179 4.89 -32.41 15.69
C SER A 179 3.37 -32.56 15.63
N PHE A 180 2.76 -32.35 14.46
CA PHE A 180 1.32 -32.53 14.23
C PHE A 180 0.92 -33.97 13.86
N PHE A 181 1.87 -34.82 13.46
CA PHE A 181 1.60 -36.19 13.03
C PHE A 181 1.96 -37.24 14.08
N THR A 182 2.48 -36.84 15.24
CA THR A 182 2.86 -37.73 16.35
C THR A 182 1.85 -37.75 17.51
N GLN A 183 0.62 -37.26 17.29
CA GLN A 183 -0.44 -37.25 18.30
C GLN A 183 -1.41 -38.42 18.16
#